data_AF-A0A1B0C6R3-F1
#
_entry.id   AF-A0A1B0C6R3-F1
#
_cell.length_a   1.000
_cell.length_b   1.000
_cell.length_c   1.000
_cell.angle_alpha   90.00
_cell.angle_beta   90.00
_cell.angle_gamma   90.00
#
_symmetry.space_group_name_H-M   'P 1'
#
loop_
_entity.id
_entity.type
_entity.pdbx_description
1 polymer ?
#
loop_
_entity_poly.entity_id
_entity_poly.type
_entity_poly.pdbx_seq_one_letter_code
_entity_poly.pdbx_strand_id
1 'polypeptide(L)'
;MDYEGLPTLRQITDCHYQFSWPTNVICPPHMCIFNENTCEITNEEINVSYNLKKAPFANNGKITISKDKTAFILNLCDSHHKAVTDYSQSLVNLFFTSKGPCGGDAIHLLSHHHRHYHHHRHHIITIVILFVVF
;
A
#
# COMPACT_ATOMS: atom_id res chain seq x y z
N MET A 1 15.60 11.03 7.31
CA MET A 1 15.41 10.76 8.75
C MET A 1 15.41 9.25 8.88
N ASP A 2 16.31 8.67 9.69
CA ASP A 2 16.35 7.22 9.91
C ASP A 2 15.11 6.79 10.70
N TYR A 3 14.16 6.16 10.02
CA TYR A 3 12.90 5.68 10.62
C TYR A 3 13.08 4.41 11.45
N GLU A 4 14.24 3.76 11.34
CA GLU A 4 14.64 2.59 12.10
C GLU A 4 15.55 3.04 13.26
N GLY A 5 14.97 3.44 14.39
CA GLY A 5 15.77 3.76 15.57
C GLY A 5 16.67 2.58 15.96
N LEU A 6 17.83 2.78 16.59
CA LEU A 6 18.62 1.66 17.10
C LEU A 6 18.09 1.22 18.47
N PRO A 7 17.97 -0.10 18.73
CA PRO A 7 17.56 -0.58 20.05
C PRO A 7 18.57 -0.12 21.11
N THR A 8 18.05 0.49 22.18
CA THR A 8 18.85 1.00 23.30
C THR A 8 18.73 0.06 24.49
N LEU A 9 19.85 -0.37 25.06
CA LEU A 9 19.85 -1.15 26.30
C LEU A 9 19.29 -0.30 27.46
N ARG A 10 18.29 -0.82 28.16
CA ARG A 10 17.65 -0.16 29.31
C ARG A 10 18.09 -0.73 30.64
N GLN A 11 18.20 -2.05 30.73
CA GLN A 11 18.50 -2.72 32.00
C GLN A 11 19.24 -4.04 31.77
N ILE A 12 20.12 -4.38 32.71
CA ILE A 12 20.70 -5.71 32.85
C ILE A 12 20.41 -6.19 34.28
N THR A 13 19.81 -7.36 34.45
CA THR A 13 19.51 -7.97 35.76
C THR A 13 19.51 -9.48 35.64
N ASP A 14 20.31 -10.17 36.45
CA ASP A 14 20.38 -11.65 36.55
C ASP A 14 20.29 -12.38 35.20
N CYS A 15 21.28 -12.19 34.33
CA CYS A 15 21.35 -12.76 32.98
C CYS A 15 20.22 -12.33 32.01
N HIS A 16 19.39 -11.35 32.37
CA HIS A 16 18.41 -10.74 31.48
C HIS A 16 18.86 -9.37 30.99
N TYR A 17 18.71 -9.14 29.69
CA TYR A 17 19.03 -7.89 29.01
C TYR A 17 17.75 -7.31 28.43
N GLN A 18 17.36 -6.12 28.88
CA GLN A 18 16.18 -5.42 28.41
C GLN A 18 16.57 -4.31 27.45
N PHE A 19 16.03 -4.34 26.24
CA PHE A 19 16.20 -3.31 25.23
C PHE A 19 14.89 -2.54 25.02
N SER A 20 15.02 -1.27 24.66
CA SER A 20 13.92 -0.42 24.23
C SER A 20 14.21 0.03 22.81
N TRP A 21 13.26 -0.24 21.92
CA TRP A 21 13.41 0.01 20.50
C TRP A 21 12.23 0.84 20.00
N PRO A 22 12.33 2.17 20.03
CA PRO A 22 11.32 3.03 19.43
C PRO A 22 11.47 2.97 17.90
N THR A 23 10.66 2.15 17.25
CA THR A 23 10.61 1.98 15.79
C THR A 23 9.18 2.10 15.29
N ASN A 24 9.00 2.62 14.07
CA ASN A 24 7.72 2.66 13.38
C ASN A 24 7.36 1.31 12.73
N VAL A 25 8.30 0.37 12.59
CA VAL A 25 8.08 -0.97 12.00
C VAL A 25 6.96 -1.76 12.67
N ILE A 26 6.73 -1.52 13.96
CA ILE A 26 5.70 -2.20 14.76
C ILE A 26 4.36 -1.45 14.78
N CYS A 27 4.26 -0.29 14.11
CA CYS A 27 3.03 0.47 14.05
C CYS A 27 1.95 -0.32 13.31
N PRO A 28 0.70 -0.33 13.81
CA PRO A 28 -0.42 -0.92 13.09
C PRO A 28 -0.60 -0.27 11.70
N PRO A 29 -1.15 -1.01 10.71
CA PRO A 29 -1.50 -0.44 9.42
C PRO A 29 -2.49 0.72 9.56
N HIS A 30 -2.21 1.82 8.86
CA HIS A 30 -3.05 3.02 8.84
C HIS A 30 -3.75 3.16 7.49
N MET A 31 -5.01 3.59 7.49
CA MET A 31 -5.76 3.83 6.26
C MET A 31 -5.55 5.28 5.80
N CYS A 32 -4.92 5.47 4.64
CA CYS A 32 -4.71 6.81 4.10
C CYS A 32 -6.02 7.37 3.51
N ILE A 33 -6.19 8.68 3.60
CA ILE A 33 -7.30 9.40 2.97
C ILE A 33 -6.98 9.67 1.51
N PHE A 34 -7.94 9.45 0.62
CA PHE A 34 -7.82 9.81 -0.79
C PHE A 34 -8.58 11.12 -1.08
N ASN A 35 -7.91 12.06 -1.73
CA ASN A 35 -8.50 13.30 -2.22
C ASN A 35 -8.71 13.22 -3.74
N GLU A 36 -9.98 13.13 -4.16
CA GLU A 36 -10.35 12.99 -5.58
C GLU A 36 -9.97 14.23 -6.41
N ASN A 37 -10.04 15.43 -5.84
CA ASN A 37 -9.76 16.68 -6.55
C ASN A 37 -8.28 16.83 -6.88
N THR A 38 -7.40 16.49 -5.91
CA THR A 38 -5.94 16.64 -6.08
C THR A 38 -5.28 15.35 -6.57
N CYS A 39 -5.98 14.21 -6.51
CA CYS A 39 -5.46 12.87 -6.75
C CYS A 39 -4.28 12.54 -5.82
N GLU A 40 -4.50 12.80 -4.53
CA GLU A 40 -3.51 12.60 -3.48
C GLU A 40 -3.98 11.58 -2.46
N ILE A 41 -3.03 10.79 -1.95
CA ILE A 41 -3.20 9.98 -0.76
C ILE A 41 -2.49 10.67 0.40
N THR A 42 -3.16 10.78 1.54
CA THR A 42 -2.63 11.44 2.74
C THR A 42 -2.60 10.45 3.89
N ASN A 43 -1.42 10.27 4.46
CA ASN A 43 -1.27 9.65 5.77
C ASN A 43 -1.37 10.75 6.84
N GLU A 44 -2.48 10.78 7.56
CA GLU A 44 -2.75 11.80 8.57
C GLU A 44 -1.93 11.61 9.85
N GLU A 45 -1.47 10.39 10.17
CA GLU A 45 -0.64 10.12 11.37
C GLU A 45 0.69 10.85 11.34
N ILE A 46 1.29 10.97 10.15
CA ILE A 46 2.59 11.63 9.93
C ILE A 46 2.47 12.91 9.10
N ASN A 47 1.24 13.30 8.72
CA ASN A 47 0.94 14.46 7.90
C ASN A 47 1.74 14.51 6.58
N VAL A 48 1.84 13.37 5.89
CA VAL A 48 2.52 13.23 4.60
C VAL A 48 1.50 12.92 3.52
N SER A 49 1.59 13.65 2.40
CA SER A 49 0.74 13.46 1.22
C SER A 49 1.56 13.08 0.00
N TYR A 50 1.03 12.20 -0.83
CA TYR A 50 1.64 11.77 -2.08
C TYR A 50 0.67 11.92 -3.24
N ASN A 51 1.11 12.60 -4.30
CA ASN A 51 0.32 12.82 -5.50
C ASN A 51 0.50 11.67 -6.50
N LEU A 52 -0.57 10.91 -6.73
CA LEU A 52 -0.54 9.72 -7.61
C LEU A 52 -0.28 10.08 -9.08
N LYS A 53 -0.49 11.33 -9.50
CA LYS A 53 -0.11 11.79 -10.85
C LYS A 53 1.40 11.87 -11.04
N LYS A 54 2.15 12.05 -9.95
CA LYS A 54 3.62 12.11 -9.92
C LYS A 54 4.25 10.74 -9.70
N ALA A 55 3.44 9.68 -9.68
CA ALA A 55 3.95 8.35 -9.47
C ALA A 55 4.84 7.88 -10.64
N PRO A 56 6.08 7.42 -10.39
CA PRO A 56 7.05 7.16 -11.45
C PRO A 56 6.67 5.99 -12.36
N PHE A 57 5.83 5.07 -11.88
CA PHE A 57 5.32 3.94 -12.66
C PHE A 57 3.96 4.24 -13.33
N ALA A 58 3.41 5.46 -13.14
CA ALA A 58 2.16 5.88 -13.74
C ALA A 58 2.38 7.04 -14.71
N ASN A 59 1.60 7.07 -15.79
CA ASN A 59 1.57 8.21 -16.70
C ASN A 59 0.41 9.13 -16.30
N ASN A 60 0.71 10.19 -15.55
CA ASN A 60 -0.27 11.16 -15.03
C ASN A 60 -1.44 10.47 -14.30
N GLY A 61 -1.11 9.53 -13.41
CA GLY A 61 -2.09 8.77 -12.62
C GLY A 61 -2.76 7.62 -13.38
N LYS A 62 -2.29 7.27 -14.57
CA LYS A 62 -2.81 6.11 -15.33
C LYS A 62 -1.74 5.04 -15.48
N ILE A 63 -2.10 3.80 -15.17
CA ILE A 63 -1.26 2.61 -15.38
C ILE A 63 -1.86 1.81 -16.53
N THR A 64 -1.05 1.50 -17.53
CA THR A 64 -1.44 0.55 -18.57
C THR A 64 -0.99 -0.84 -18.15
N ILE A 65 -1.94 -1.75 -17.98
CA ILE A 65 -1.67 -3.14 -17.66
C ILE A 65 -1.98 -3.99 -18.89
N SER A 66 -0.94 -4.58 -19.46
CA SER A 66 -1.05 -5.49 -20.59
C SER A 66 -1.08 -6.92 -20.09
N LYS A 67 -2.16 -7.64 -20.40
CA LYS A 67 -2.26 -9.09 -20.20
C LYS A 67 -2.67 -9.74 -21.51
N ASP A 68 -1.83 -10.66 -21.98
CA ASP A 68 -1.99 -11.34 -23.26
C ASP A 68 -2.16 -10.35 -24.44
N LYS A 69 -3.35 -10.35 -25.07
CA LYS A 69 -3.71 -9.47 -26.20
C LYS A 69 -4.58 -8.28 -25.80
N THR A 70 -4.81 -8.10 -24.50
CA THR A 70 -5.69 -7.07 -23.95
C THR A 70 -4.90 -6.12 -23.07
N ALA A 71 -5.02 -4.83 -23.34
CA ALA A 71 -4.48 -3.78 -22.50
C ALA A 71 -5.64 -3.10 -21.77
N PHE A 72 -5.51 -2.95 -20.45
CA PHE A 72 -6.45 -2.23 -19.61
C PHE A 72 -5.76 -1.03 -18.98
N ILE A 73 -6.47 0.10 -18.91
CA ILE A 73 -5.97 1.31 -18.26
C ILE A 73 -6.61 1.39 -16.88
N LEU A 74 -5.77 1.35 -15.85
CA LEU A 74 -6.17 1.62 -14.48
C LEU A 74 -5.92 3.11 -14.19
N ASN A 75 -6.96 3.83 -13.81
CA ASN A 75 -6.86 5.23 -13.42
C ASN A 75 -6.80 5.33 -11.90
N LEU A 76 -5.64 5.75 -11.38
CA LEU A 76 -5.38 5.93 -9.96
C LEU A 76 -6.15 7.11 -9.36
N CYS A 77 -6.68 8.00 -10.19
CA CYS A 77 -7.43 9.17 -9.77
C CYS A 77 -8.96 8.98 -9.78
N ASP A 78 -9.47 7.85 -10.28
CA ASP A 78 -10.90 7.55 -10.22
C ASP A 78 -11.34 7.24 -8.77
N SER A 79 -12.64 7.18 -8.53
CA SER A 79 -13.17 6.88 -7.19
C SER A 79 -13.10 5.38 -6.87
N HIS A 80 -13.01 5.04 -5.58
CA HIS A 80 -12.92 3.68 -4.99
C HIS A 80 -11.51 3.07 -4.90
N HIS A 81 -10.59 3.81 -4.26
CA HIS A 81 -9.29 3.31 -3.86
C HIS A 81 -9.21 3.19 -2.34
N LYS A 82 -8.66 2.08 -1.86
CA LYS A 82 -8.27 1.95 -0.45
C LYS A 82 -6.75 1.98 -0.41
N ALA A 83 -6.18 2.87 0.39
CA ALA A 83 -4.74 3.00 0.59
C ALA A 83 -4.42 2.65 2.04
N VAL A 84 -3.49 1.73 2.27
CA VAL A 84 -3.12 1.27 3.62
C VAL A 84 -1.61 1.22 3.76
N THR A 85 -1.08 1.79 4.84
CA THR A 85 0.36 1.69 5.15
C THR A 85 0.74 0.30 5.62
N ASP A 86 1.94 -0.12 5.24
CA ASP A 86 2.66 -1.25 5.81
C ASP A 86 4.00 -0.72 6.30
N TYR A 87 4.00 -0.26 7.54
CA TYR A 87 5.20 0.30 8.16
C TYR A 87 6.33 -0.74 8.28
N SER A 88 5.99 -2.03 8.39
CA SER A 88 6.99 -3.09 8.51
C SER A 88 7.81 -3.30 7.24
N GLN A 89 7.24 -2.93 6.10
CA GLN A 89 7.91 -3.01 4.79
C GLN A 89 8.28 -1.63 4.24
N SER A 90 7.95 -0.54 4.94
CA SER A 90 8.01 0.83 4.43
C SER A 90 7.22 1.04 3.13
N LEU A 91 6.01 0.44 3.08
CA LEU A 91 5.18 0.43 1.88
C LEU A 91 3.82 1.10 2.10
N VAL A 92 3.22 1.57 1.00
CA VAL A 92 1.77 1.81 0.93
C VAL A 92 1.17 0.79 -0.02
N ASN A 93 0.15 0.07 0.44
CA ASN A 93 -0.67 -0.83 -0.35
C ASN A 93 -1.86 -0.05 -0.91
N LEU A 94 -1.90 0.13 -2.23
CA LEU A 94 -3.09 0.64 -2.90
C LEU A 94 -3.95 -0.51 -3.40
N PHE A 95 -5.24 -0.46 -3.09
CA PHE A 95 -6.27 -1.43 -3.46
C PHE A 95 -7.30 -0.78 -4.39
N PHE A 96 -7.46 -1.35 -5.59
CA PHE A 96 -8.31 -0.78 -6.65
C PHE A 96 -9.46 -1.71 -6.98
N THR A 97 -10.69 -1.17 -7.02
CA THR A 97 -11.86 -1.91 -7.49
C THR A 97 -12.19 -1.52 -8.93
N SER A 98 -12.20 -2.48 -9.86
CA SER A 98 -12.59 -2.24 -11.26
C SER A 98 -13.72 -3.18 -11.69
N LYS A 99 -14.60 -2.69 -12.57
CA LYS A 99 -15.68 -3.48 -13.19
C LYS A 99 -15.11 -4.23 -14.41
N GLY A 100 -14.72 -5.49 -14.23
CA GLY A 100 -14.22 -6.37 -15.31
C GLY A 100 -14.98 -7.71 -15.41
N PRO A 101 -14.93 -8.41 -16.56
CA PRO A 101 -15.56 -9.73 -16.73
C PRO A 101 -14.90 -10.77 -15.81
N CYS A 102 -15.72 -11.54 -15.10
CA CYS A 102 -15.28 -12.56 -14.14
C CYS A 102 -14.67 -13.77 -14.87
N GLY A 103 -13.50 -14.24 -14.43
CA GLY A 103 -12.87 -15.49 -14.92
C GLY A 103 -11.58 -15.33 -15.72
N GLY A 104 -11.13 -14.09 -15.97
CA GLY A 104 -9.75 -13.84 -16.40
C GLY A 104 -8.84 -13.78 -15.17
N ASP A 105 -7.79 -14.59 -15.16
CA ASP A 105 -6.72 -14.59 -14.15
C ASP A 105 -6.50 -13.19 -13.57
N ALA A 106 -6.81 -13.02 -12.28
CA ALA A 106 -6.57 -11.78 -11.56
C ALA A 106 -5.16 -11.28 -11.90
N ILE A 107 -5.06 -10.03 -12.34
CA ILE A 107 -3.77 -9.40 -12.59
C ILE A 107 -3.13 -9.20 -11.22
N HIS A 108 -2.41 -10.23 -10.79
CA HIS A 108 -1.53 -10.20 -9.64
C HIS A 108 -0.28 -9.45 -10.12
N LEU A 109 -0.30 -8.13 -10.04
CA LEU A 109 0.94 -7.35 -10.13
C LEU A 109 1.78 -7.80 -8.92
N LEU A 110 2.87 -8.49 -9.21
CA LEU A 110 3.66 -9.22 -8.23
C LEU A 110 4.04 -8.35 -7.04
N SER A 111 3.49 -8.70 -5.89
CA SER A 111 4.22 -8.70 -4.63
C SER A 111 3.63 -9.76 -3.71
N HIS A 112 4.47 -10.32 -2.86
CA HIS A 112 4.37 -11.65 -2.26
C HIS A 112 2.96 -12.16 -1.89
N HIS A 113 2.71 -13.42 -2.26
CA HIS A 113 1.54 -14.25 -1.94
C HIS A 113 0.82 -13.87 -0.64
N HIS A 114 -0.37 -13.28 -0.73
CA HIS A 114 -1.37 -13.35 0.33
C HIS A 114 -2.71 -13.87 -0.19
N ARG A 115 -3.23 -14.84 0.56
CA ARG A 115 -4.35 -15.74 0.27
C ARG A 115 -5.65 -14.94 0.10
N HIS A 116 -6.32 -15.09 -1.04
CA HIS A 116 -7.66 -14.55 -1.28
C HIS A 116 -8.68 -15.17 -0.31
N TYR A 117 -9.34 -14.34 0.49
CA TYR A 117 -10.52 -14.74 1.27
C TYR A 117 -11.78 -14.38 0.47
N HIS A 118 -12.51 -15.39 0.01
CA HIS A 118 -13.78 -15.24 -0.68
C HIS A 118 -14.90 -14.98 0.32
N HIS A 119 -15.56 -13.82 0.23
CA HIS A 119 -16.88 -13.63 0.84
C HIS A 119 -17.82 -12.87 -0.10
N HIS A 120 -19.08 -13.31 -0.10
CA HIS A 120 -20.12 -13.12 -1.10
C HIS A 120 -20.57 -11.67 -1.42
N ARG A 121 -20.91 -11.48 -2.71
CA ARG A 121 -21.99 -10.62 -3.29
C ARG A 121 -21.79 -9.12 -3.55
N HIS A 122 -20.57 -8.62 -3.68
CA HIS A 122 -20.22 -7.53 -4.60
C HIS A 122 -18.76 -7.75 -5.02
N HIS A 123 -18.49 -8.07 -6.28
CA HIS A 123 -17.19 -8.60 -6.70
C HIS A 123 -16.14 -7.49 -6.83
N ILE A 124 -15.38 -7.29 -5.76
CA ILE A 124 -14.27 -6.35 -5.63
C ILE A 124 -12.99 -7.00 -6.17
N ILE A 125 -12.56 -6.64 -7.38
CA ILE A 125 -11.17 -6.89 -7.81
C ILE A 125 -10.28 -6.09 -6.86
N THR A 126 -9.21 -6.68 -6.35
CA THR A 126 -8.28 -6.05 -5.41
C THR A 126 -6.89 -6.11 -6.03
N ILE A 127 -6.47 -5.03 -6.70
CA ILE A 127 -5.10 -4.90 -7.20
C ILE A 127 -4.26 -4.31 -6.07
N VAL A 128 -3.18 -4.97 -5.65
CA VAL A 128 -2.25 -4.45 -4.63
C VAL A 128 -1.04 -3.85 -5.33
N ILE A 129 -0.81 -2.55 -5.16
CA ILE A 129 0.42 -1.89 -5.61
C ILE A 129 1.22 -1.50 -4.38
N LEU A 130 2.46 -1.99 -4.29
CA LEU A 130 3.41 -1.65 -3.23
C LEU A 130 4.26 -0.46 -3.66
N PHE A 131 4.29 0.56 -2.81
CA PHE A 131 5.07 1.77 -3.01
C PHE A 131 6.12 1.92 -1.92
N VAL A 132 7.41 1.91 -2.27
CA VAL A 132 8.46 2.31 -1.33
C VAL A 132 8.46 3.82 -1.24
N VAL A 133 8.20 4.35 -0.04
CA VAL A 133 8.33 5.78 0.25
C VAL A 133 9.77 6.03 0.69
N PHE A 134 10.58 6.67 -0.15
CA PHE A 134 11.95 7.11 0.17
C PHE A 134 11.97 8.59 0.58
#